data_AF-A0ABD0MSI2-F1
#
_entry.id   AF-A0ABD0MSI2-F1
#
_cell.length_a   1.000
_cell.length_b   1.000
_cell.length_c   1.000
_cell.angle_alpha   90.00
_cell.angle_beta   90.00
_cell.angle_gamma   90.00
#
_symmetry.space_group_name_H-M   'P 1'
#
loop_
_entity.id
_entity.type
_entity.pdbx_description
1 polymer ?
#
loop_
_entity_poly.entity_id
_entity_poly.type
_entity_poly.pdbx_seq_one_letter_code
_entity_poly.pdbx_strand_id
1 'polypeptide(L)'
;VTVTKLTSQKCEDMEGRMRRGNIRITGIPEQPGSSTPIAVSKLQKEMLQMDREVKIDRSHRSLGPRKPGDKLRTIIAKLHYDGDCME
;
A
#
# COMPACT_ATOMS: atom_id res chain seq x y z
N VAL A 1 -32.83 -2.79 14.02
CA VAL A 1 -31.35 -2.82 13.88
C VAL A 1 -30.75 -2.15 15.11
N THR A 2 -29.93 -2.86 15.88
CA THR A 2 -29.33 -2.35 17.13
C THR A 2 -28.24 -1.31 16.82
N VAL A 3 -28.11 -0.26 17.63
CA VAL A 3 -27.17 0.85 17.42
C VAL A 3 -25.71 0.39 17.23
N THR A 4 -25.29 -0.66 17.93
CA THR A 4 -23.96 -1.30 17.78
C THR A 4 -23.69 -1.86 16.39
N LYS A 5 -24.72 -2.33 15.68
CA LYS A 5 -24.57 -2.83 14.31
C LYS A 5 -24.36 -1.68 13.32
N LEU A 6 -25.06 -0.56 13.52
CA LEU A 6 -24.91 0.63 12.68
C LEU A 6 -23.53 1.28 12.85
N THR A 7 -22.97 1.27 14.06
CA THR A 7 -21.63 1.83 14.30
C THR A 7 -20.53 0.95 13.71
N SER A 8 -20.62 -0.38 13.81
CA SER A 8 -19.66 -1.30 13.17
C SER A 8 -19.62 -1.09 11.66
N GLN A 9 -20.79 -1.06 11.02
CA GLN A 9 -20.92 -0.86 9.57
C GLN A 9 -20.31 0.47 9.11
N LYS A 10 -20.50 1.55 9.89
CA LYS A 10 -19.92 2.85 9.59
C LYS A 10 -18.40 2.86 9.76
N CYS A 11 -17.87 2.17 10.77
CA CYS A 11 -16.44 2.01 10.97
C CYS A 11 -15.80 1.21 9.83
N GLU A 12 -16.42 0.09 9.43
CA GLU A 12 -15.97 -0.76 8.32
C GLU A 12 -15.96 0.00 6.98
N ASP A 13 -17.03 0.76 6.68
CA ASP A 13 -17.07 1.62 5.48
C ASP A 13 -15.96 2.68 5.51
N MET A 14 -15.77 3.35 6.64
CA MET A 14 -14.71 4.36 6.79
C MET A 14 -13.32 3.76 6.62
N GLU A 15 -13.04 2.63 7.25
CA GLU A 15 -11.77 1.91 7.14
C GLU A 15 -11.52 1.44 5.70
N GLY A 16 -12.55 0.92 5.03
CA GLY A 16 -12.49 0.52 3.63
C GLY A 16 -12.13 1.69 2.72
N ARG A 17 -12.79 2.84 2.90
CA ARG A 17 -12.50 4.07 2.13
C ARG A 17 -11.10 4.61 2.41
N MET A 18 -10.66 4.58 3.65
CA MET A 18 -9.31 5.04 4.03
C MET A 18 -8.19 4.16 3.46
N ARG A 19 -8.45 2.85 3.29
CA ARG A 19 -7.52 1.91 2.68
C ARG A 19 -7.59 1.88 1.15
N ARG A 20 -8.62 2.47 0.54
CA ARG A 20 -8.77 2.51 -0.91
C ARG A 20 -7.57 3.19 -1.56
N GLY A 21 -7.00 2.53 -2.57
CA GLY A 21 -5.78 2.96 -3.26
C GLY A 21 -4.48 2.59 -2.55
N ASN A 22 -4.54 1.93 -1.38
CA ASN A 22 -3.35 1.30 -0.80
C ASN A 22 -3.14 -0.09 -1.42
N ILE A 23 -1.89 -0.40 -1.79
CA ILE A 23 -1.46 -1.71 -2.24
C ILE A 23 -0.54 -2.38 -1.21
N ARG A 24 -0.49 -3.71 -1.23
CA ARG A 24 0.37 -4.53 -0.38
C ARG A 24 1.33 -5.33 -1.24
N ILE A 25 2.63 -5.16 -1.02
CA ILE A 25 3.68 -5.87 -1.75
C ILE A 25 4.42 -6.78 -0.76
N THR A 26 4.36 -8.09 -1.01
CA THR A 26 5.01 -9.12 -0.19
C THR A 26 6.26 -9.66 -0.89
N GLY A 27 7.15 -10.32 -0.15
CA GLY A 27 8.32 -11.00 -0.74
C GLY A 27 9.52 -10.11 -1.08
N ILE A 28 9.43 -8.78 -0.91
CA ILE A 28 10.56 -7.88 -1.16
C ILE A 28 11.56 -7.94 0.01
N PRO A 29 12.84 -8.29 -0.23
CA PRO A 29 13.89 -8.28 0.77
C PRO A 29 13.98 -6.94 1.51
N GLU A 30 14.25 -6.98 2.81
CA GLU A 30 14.35 -5.78 3.64
C GLU A 30 15.74 -5.17 3.51
N GLN A 31 15.87 -4.21 2.60
CA GLN A 31 17.08 -3.40 2.43
C GLN A 31 16.78 -1.94 2.78
N PRO A 32 17.77 -1.15 3.22
CA PRO A 32 17.63 0.29 3.37
C PRO A 32 17.08 0.92 2.09
N GLY A 33 16.02 1.72 2.18
CA GLY A 33 15.41 2.38 1.02
C GLY A 33 14.45 1.52 0.18
N SER A 34 14.37 0.21 0.40
CA SER A 34 13.51 -0.72 -0.38
C SER A 34 12.00 -0.43 -0.32
N SER A 35 11.55 0.33 0.68
CA SER A 35 10.15 0.73 0.83
C SER A 35 9.92 2.22 0.58
N THR A 36 10.88 2.94 0.00
CA THR A 36 10.66 4.35 -0.36
C THR A 36 9.66 4.45 -1.52
N PRO A 37 8.90 5.55 -1.64
CA PRO A 37 7.98 5.76 -2.76
C PRO A 37 8.64 5.58 -4.14
N ILE A 38 9.87 6.08 -4.30
CA ILE A 38 10.66 5.95 -5.53
C ILE A 38 11.00 4.49 -5.83
N ALA A 39 11.47 3.73 -4.84
CA ALA A 39 11.79 2.31 -5.03
C ALA A 39 10.55 1.50 -5.41
N VAL A 40 9.40 1.78 -4.79
CA VAL A 40 8.14 1.10 -5.13
C VAL A 40 7.65 1.46 -6.53
N SER A 41 7.78 2.73 -6.93
CA SER A 41 7.40 3.18 -8.27
C SER A 41 8.19 2.45 -9.36
N LYS A 42 9.52 2.37 -9.20
CA LYS A 42 10.41 1.62 -10.12
C LYS A 42 10.08 0.13 -10.16
N LEU A 43 9.93 -0.48 -8.99
CA LEU A 43 9.55 -1.89 -8.87
C LEU A 43 8.23 -2.18 -9.60
N GLN A 44 7.23 -1.31 -9.45
CA GLN A 44 5.94 -1.48 -10.11
C GLN A 44 6.08 -1.38 -11.63
N LYS A 45 6.85 -0.39 -12.12
CA LYS A 45 7.13 -0.22 -13.54
C LYS A 45 7.79 -1.46 -14.14
N GLU A 46 8.82 -2.00 -13.47
CA GLU A 46 9.55 -3.18 -13.93
C GLU A 46 8.68 -4.45 -13.90
N MET A 47 7.97 -4.70 -12.80
CA MET A 47 7.20 -5.93 -12.59
C MET A 47 5.95 -6.00 -13.46
N LEU A 48 5.31 -4.87 -13.71
CA LEU A 48 4.10 -4.77 -14.54
C LEU A 48 4.38 -4.35 -15.98
N GLN A 49 5.65 -4.13 -16.33
CA GLN A 49 6.10 -3.69 -17.66
C GLN A 49 5.36 -2.43 -18.15
N MET A 50 5.21 -1.45 -17.26
CA MET A 50 4.52 -0.20 -17.59
C MET A 50 5.46 0.76 -18.31
N ASP A 51 4.95 1.53 -19.27
CA ASP A 51 5.75 2.55 -19.97
C ASP A 51 6.15 3.71 -19.05
N ARG A 52 5.28 4.06 -18.10
CA ARG A 52 5.44 5.19 -17.18
C ARG A 52 5.59 4.76 -15.72
N GLU A 53 6.29 5.58 -14.95
CA GLU A 53 6.37 5.41 -13.50
C GLU A 53 5.04 5.82 -12.84
N VAL A 54 4.53 4.97 -11.95
CA VAL A 54 3.33 5.28 -11.17
C VAL A 54 3.73 6.13 -9.98
N LYS A 55 3.06 7.27 -9.78
CA LYS A 55 3.34 8.15 -8.64
C LYS A 55 2.81 7.51 -7.35
N ILE A 56 3.66 7.47 -6.34
CA ILE A 56 3.36 6.89 -5.03
C ILE A 56 3.37 8.01 -3.99
N ASP A 57 2.26 8.21 -3.29
CA ASP A 57 2.12 9.28 -2.27
C ASP A 57 2.94 8.97 -1.02
N ARG A 58 2.79 7.74 -0.53
CA ARG A 58 3.45 7.27 0.70
C ARG A 58 3.72 5.78 0.60
N SER A 59 4.82 5.35 1.20
CA SER A 59 5.18 3.95 1.26
C SER A 59 5.97 3.66 2.53
N HIS A 60 5.65 2.54 3.18
CA HIS A 60 6.35 2.07 4.37
C HIS A 60 6.23 0.54 4.53
N ARG A 61 7.08 -0.05 5.36
CA ARG A 61 6.91 -1.44 5.80
C ARG A 61 5.87 -1.52 6.90
N SER A 62 5.19 -2.65 7.03
CA SER A 62 4.28 -2.93 8.16
C SER A 62 4.99 -2.66 9.49
N LEU A 63 4.30 -1.94 10.38
CA LEU A 63 4.82 -1.62 11.72
C LEU A 63 4.86 -2.89 12.58
N GLY A 64 5.92 -3.02 13.38
CA GLY A 64 6.10 -4.13 14.32
C GLY A 64 7.55 -4.64 14.34
N PRO A 65 7.99 -5.20 15.48
CA PRO A 65 9.29 -5.85 15.59
C PRO A 65 9.31 -7.10 14.71
N ARG A 66 10.44 -7.34 14.05
CA ARG A 66 10.68 -8.57 13.29
C ARG A 66 11.28 -9.62 14.22
N LYS A 67 10.69 -10.82 14.29
CA LYS A 67 11.29 -11.95 14.99
C LYS A 67 12.16 -12.77 14.02
N PRO A 68 13.21 -13.44 14.50
CA PRO A 68 13.94 -14.41 13.70
C PRO A 68 12.98 -15.50 13.18
N GLY A 69 12.99 -15.74 11.86
CA GLY A 69 12.06 -16.67 11.21
C GLY A 69 10.75 -16.05 10.70
N ASP A 70 10.46 -14.78 11.02
CA ASP A 70 9.29 -14.10 10.46
C ASP A 70 9.43 -13.88 8.95
N LYS A 71 8.27 -13.90 8.28
CA LYS A 71 8.14 -13.49 6.88
C LYS A 71 8.61 -12.05 6.71
N LEU A 72 9.17 -11.75 5.53
CA LEU A 72 9.56 -10.39 5.16
C LEU A 72 8.38 -9.42 5.34
N ARG A 73 8.62 -8.28 5.98
CA ARG A 73 7.56 -7.30 6.26
C ARG A 73 6.94 -6.79 4.96
N THR A 74 5.61 -6.76 4.90
CA THR A 74 4.89 -6.29 3.72
C THR A 74 5.12 -4.79 3.53
N ILE A 75 5.30 -4.34 2.29
CA ILE A 75 5.26 -2.91 1.95
C ILE A 75 3.80 -2.51 1.77
N ILE A 76 3.40 -1.43 2.43
CA ILE A 76 2.11 -0.78 2.26
C ILE A 76 2.40 0.55 1.56
N ALA A 77 1.86 0.72 0.36
CA ALA A 77 2.04 1.93 -0.44
C ALA A 77 0.69 2.49 -0.86
N LYS A 78 0.54 3.83 -0.88
CA LYS A 78 -0.64 4.51 -1.42
C LYS A 78 -0.31 5.04 -2.80
N LEU A 79 -1.07 4.59 -3.79
CA LEU A 79 -0.99 5.11 -5.14
C LEU A 79 -1.54 6.53 -5.16
N HIS A 80 -0.86 7.42 -5.89
CA HIS A 80 -1.41 8.73 -6.19
C HIS A 80 -2.66 8.56 -7.05
N TYR A 81 -3.69 9.35 -6.76
CA TYR A 81 -4.85 9.41 -7.64
C TYR A 81 -4.59 10.44 -8.73
N ASP A 82 -3.93 10.00 -9.81
CA ASP A 82 -4.05 10.65 -11.10
C ASP A 82 -5.41 10.21 -11.67
N GLY A 83 -6.50 10.90 -11.30
CA GLY A 83 -7.80 10.65 -11.91
C GLY A 83 -7.69 10.71 -13.43
N ASP A 84 -8.50 9.92 -14.16
CA ASP A 84 -8.48 9.71 -15.63
C ASP A 84 -7.61 10.74 -16.37
N CYS A 85 -6.30 10.49 -16.37
CA CYS A 85 -5.34 11.32 -17.07
C CYS A 85 -5.48 10.91 -18.53
N MET A 86 -6.52 11.46 -19.17
CA MET A 86 -6.53 11.73 -20.60
C MET A 86 -5.37 12.70 -20.84
N GLU A 87 -4.25 12.16 -21.28
CA GLU A 87 -3.30 12.89 -22.12
C GLU A 87 -3.41 12.33 -23.54
#